data_AF-A0A4Z1HVC9-F1
#
_entry.id   AF-A0A4Z1HVC9-F1
#
_cell.length_a   1.000
_cell.length_b   1.000
_cell.length_c   1.000
_cell.angle_alpha   90.00
_cell.angle_beta   90.00
_cell.angle_gamma   90.00
#
_symmetry.space_group_name_H-M   'P 1'
#
loop_
_entity.id
_entity.type
_entity.pdbx_description
1 polymer ?
#
loop_
_entity_poly.entity_id
_entity_poly.type
_entity_poly.pdbx_seq_one_letter_code
_entity_poly.pdbx_strand_id
1 'polypeptide(L)'
;MLLELWFAEPIESRQISSDLVNGVPNSSTDLIVAERWVKENGNLENMPAGYFQAVSSCVSFVFQPMPSGNPDFREAIWRNVVVSLEKELETWKNGRT
;
A
#
# COMPACT_ATOMS: atom_id res chain seq x y z
N MET A 1 -0.16 -4.24 6.70
CA MET A 1 -1.11 -3.38 7.47
C MET A 1 -2.12 -2.63 6.62
N LEU A 2 -1.73 -1.77 5.65
CA LEU A 2 -2.74 -1.09 4.82
C LEU A 2 -3.61 -2.12 4.08
N LEU A 3 -3.04 -2.97 3.22
CA LEU A 3 -3.83 -3.97 2.50
C LEU A 3 -4.68 -4.89 3.38
N GLU A 4 -4.22 -5.20 4.59
CA GLU A 4 -4.99 -6.00 5.55
C GLU A 4 -6.24 -5.28 6.03
N LEU A 5 -6.17 -3.96 6.22
CA LEU A 5 -7.34 -3.13 6.51
C LEU A 5 -8.31 -3.07 5.33
N TRP A 6 -7.79 -3.02 4.10
CA TRP A 6 -8.61 -3.03 2.89
C TRP A 6 -9.35 -4.36 2.69
N PHE A 7 -8.66 -5.48 2.88
CA PHE A 7 -9.24 -6.81 2.72
C PHE A 7 -10.03 -7.30 3.93
N ALA A 8 -9.85 -6.67 5.09
CA ALA A 8 -10.31 -7.18 6.38
C ALA A 8 -9.79 -8.60 6.70
N GLU A 9 -8.63 -8.94 6.17
CA GLU A 9 -7.98 -10.26 6.26
C GLU A 9 -6.45 -10.08 6.37
N PRO A 10 -5.72 -11.04 6.97
CA PRO A 10 -4.26 -11.04 6.96
C PRO A 10 -3.71 -11.08 5.53
N ILE A 11 -2.57 -10.45 5.27
CA ILE A 11 -2.00 -10.36 3.91
C ILE A 11 -1.62 -11.74 3.37
N GLU A 12 -1.31 -12.68 4.26
CA GLU A 12 -0.98 -14.07 3.99
C GLU A 12 -2.14 -14.80 3.30
N SER A 13 -3.39 -14.40 3.56
CA SER A 13 -4.58 -14.97 2.91
C SER A 13 -4.61 -14.72 1.40
N ARG A 14 -3.86 -13.73 0.91
CA ARG A 14 -3.77 -13.34 -0.49
C ARG A 14 -2.52 -13.87 -1.19
N GLN A 15 -1.64 -14.55 -0.47
CA GLN A 15 -0.44 -15.16 -1.03
C GLN A 15 -0.80 -16.26 -2.01
N ILE A 16 -0.14 -16.27 -3.16
CA ILE A 16 -0.15 -17.38 -4.11
C ILE A 16 1.23 -18.01 -4.17
N SER A 17 1.34 -19.21 -4.76
CA SER A 17 2.61 -19.95 -4.80
C SER A 17 3.76 -19.19 -5.45
N SER A 18 3.48 -18.27 -6.39
CA SER A 18 4.50 -17.42 -7.02
C SER A 18 5.03 -16.30 -6.12
N ASP A 19 4.33 -15.97 -5.03
CA ASP A 19 4.77 -14.93 -4.08
C ASP A 19 5.83 -15.48 -3.09
N LEU A 20 5.92 -16.81 -2.97
CA LEU A 20 6.76 -17.48 -1.99
C LEU A 20 8.24 -17.46 -2.38
N VAL A 21 9.09 -16.99 -1.46
CA VAL A 21 10.55 -17.09 -1.60
C VAL A 21 11.00 -18.41 -0.97
N ASN A 22 11.56 -19.32 -1.77
CA ASN A 22 11.92 -20.67 -1.35
C ASN A 22 10.74 -21.50 -0.78
N GLY A 23 9.51 -21.19 -1.18
CA GLY A 23 8.31 -21.89 -0.71
C GLY A 23 7.90 -21.59 0.74
N VAL A 24 8.51 -20.59 1.39
CA VAL A 24 8.24 -20.24 2.79
C VAL A 24 7.72 -18.80 2.90
N PRO A 25 6.53 -18.57 3.50
CA PRO A 25 6.03 -17.23 3.79
C PRO A 25 6.99 -16.46 4.70
N ASN A 26 7.24 -15.20 4.37
CA ASN A 26 8.02 -14.26 5.17
C ASN A 26 7.64 -12.80 4.82
N SER A 27 8.24 -11.83 5.50
CA SER A 27 7.96 -10.41 5.26
C SER A 27 8.29 -9.91 3.85
N SER A 28 9.22 -10.56 3.14
CA SER A 28 9.48 -10.27 1.72
C SER A 28 8.36 -10.80 0.82
N THR A 29 7.76 -11.94 1.16
CA THR A 29 6.55 -12.43 0.48
C THR A 29 5.40 -11.45 0.63
N ASP A 30 5.18 -10.86 1.81
CA ASP A 30 4.13 -9.85 2.01
C ASP A 30 4.31 -8.62 1.13
N LEU A 31 5.57 -8.20 0.93
CA LEU A 31 5.91 -7.11 0.01
C LEU A 31 5.63 -7.48 -1.46
N ILE A 32 5.90 -8.73 -1.86
CA ILE A 32 5.59 -9.23 -3.21
C ILE A 32 4.08 -9.26 -3.43
N VAL A 33 3.29 -9.72 -2.44
CA VAL A 33 1.82 -9.66 -2.50
C VAL A 33 1.35 -8.23 -2.69
N ALA A 34 1.90 -7.28 -1.93
CA ALA A 34 1.52 -5.88 -2.04
C ALA A 34 1.89 -5.29 -3.41
N GLU A 35 3.07 -5.61 -3.93
CA GLU A 35 3.51 -5.17 -5.26
C GLU A 35 2.62 -5.74 -6.37
N ARG A 36 2.34 -7.05 -6.32
CA ARG A 36 1.44 -7.73 -7.26
C ARG A 36 0.06 -7.10 -7.22
N TRP A 37 -0.47 -6.88 -6.03
CA TRP A 37 -1.77 -6.23 -5.86
C TRP A 37 -1.79 -4.83 -6.48
N VAL A 38 -0.76 -3.99 -6.27
CA VAL A 38 -0.69 -2.64 -6.89
C VAL A 38 -0.73 -2.75 -8.43
N LYS A 39 0.02 -3.69 -9.01
CA LYS A 39 0.07 -3.92 -10.47
C LYS A 39 -1.27 -4.40 -11.03
N GLU A 40 -1.95 -5.30 -10.32
CA GLU A 40 -3.23 -5.87 -10.74
C GLU A 40 -4.41 -4.91 -10.56
N ASN A 41 -4.34 -4.00 -9.58
CA ASN A 41 -5.47 -3.20 -9.12
C ASN A 41 -5.34 -1.70 -9.40
N GLY A 42 -4.31 -1.26 -10.12
CA GLY A 42 -4.04 0.15 -10.43
C GLY A 42 -5.12 0.88 -11.24
N ASN A 43 -6.14 0.17 -11.71
CA ASN A 43 -7.29 0.71 -12.45
C ASN A 43 -8.65 0.33 -11.82
N LEU A 44 -8.71 -0.12 -10.57
CA LEU A 44 -10.00 -0.45 -9.94
C LEU A 44 -10.82 0.82 -9.68
N GLU A 45 -11.96 0.96 -10.37
CA GLU A 45 -12.92 2.05 -10.21
C GLU A 45 -13.47 2.18 -8.77
N ASN A 46 -13.41 1.10 -7.98
CA ASN A 46 -13.98 1.06 -6.64
C ASN A 46 -12.95 1.32 -5.52
N MET A 47 -11.68 1.53 -5.86
CA MET A 47 -10.70 1.85 -4.83
C MET A 47 -10.62 3.36 -4.59
N PRO A 48 -10.74 3.80 -3.32
CA PRO A 48 -10.50 5.19 -2.97
C PRO A 48 -9.09 5.63 -3.37
N ALA A 49 -8.99 6.71 -4.14
CA ALA A 49 -7.75 7.13 -4.79
C ALA A 49 -6.63 7.45 -3.80
N GLY A 50 -6.95 8.07 -2.66
CA GLY A 50 -5.97 8.38 -1.61
C GLY A 50 -5.40 7.11 -0.97
N TYR A 51 -6.22 6.07 -0.85
CA TYR A 51 -5.81 4.78 -0.31
C TYR A 51 -4.87 4.04 -1.26
N PHE A 52 -5.24 3.97 -2.55
CA PHE A 52 -4.37 3.38 -3.57
C PHE A 52 -3.03 4.11 -3.66
N GLN A 53 -3.05 5.45 -3.64
CA GLN A 53 -1.83 6.26 -3.65
C GLN A 53 -0.93 5.97 -2.44
N ALA A 54 -1.51 5.80 -1.25
CA ALA A 54 -0.75 5.47 -0.05
C ALA A 54 -0.05 4.10 -0.16
N VAL A 55 -0.78 3.05 -0.58
CA VAL A 55 -0.22 1.70 -0.73
C VAL A 55 0.87 1.67 -1.81
N SER A 56 0.60 2.23 -2.99
CA SER A 56 1.56 2.26 -4.10
C SER A 56 2.84 3.03 -3.75
N SER A 57 2.72 4.13 -2.98
CA SER A 57 3.87 4.88 -2.50
C SER A 57 4.71 4.05 -1.52
N CYS A 58 4.08 3.39 -0.54
CA CYS A 58 4.78 2.50 0.40
C CYS A 58 5.54 1.38 -0.32
N VAL A 59 4.91 0.72 -1.30
CA VAL A 59 5.56 -0.31 -2.13
C VAL A 59 6.75 0.28 -2.89
N SER A 60 6.57 1.42 -3.55
CA SER A 60 7.63 2.07 -4.34
C SER A 60 8.84 2.43 -3.48
N PHE A 61 8.64 2.91 -2.25
CA PHE A 61 9.75 3.23 -1.33
C PHE A 61 10.55 2.01 -0.89
N VAL A 62 9.95 0.82 -0.88
CA VAL A 62 10.65 -0.41 -0.49
C VAL A 62 11.50 -0.93 -1.65
N PHE A 63 10.96 -0.92 -2.88
CA PHE A 63 11.67 -1.40 -4.08
C PHE A 63 12.63 -0.37 -4.69
N GLN A 64 12.41 0.91 -4.43
CA GLN A 64 13.27 2.03 -4.85
C GLN A 64 13.62 2.90 -3.64
N PRO A 65 14.47 2.39 -2.72
CA PRO A 65 14.74 3.07 -1.47
C PRO A 65 15.47 4.39 -1.71
N MET A 66 14.82 5.48 -1.28
CA MET A 66 15.50 6.74 -1.04
C MET A 66 16.36 6.61 0.22
N PRO A 67 17.50 7.30 0.32
CA PRO A 67 18.30 7.30 1.54
C PRO A 67 17.45 7.73 2.74
N SER A 68 17.41 6.92 3.80
CA SER A 68 16.55 7.14 4.98
C SER A 68 16.88 8.40 5.79
N GLY A 69 18.03 9.03 5.51
CA GLY A 69 18.42 10.35 6.02
C GLY A 69 18.08 11.53 5.12
N ASN A 70 17.49 11.29 3.94
CA ASN A 70 17.09 12.36 3.05
C ASN A 70 15.82 13.03 3.62
N PRO A 71 15.82 14.34 3.94
CA PRO A 71 14.60 15.06 4.31
C PRO A 71 13.47 14.90 3.28
N ASP A 72 13.82 14.73 2.00
CA ASP A 72 12.86 14.47 0.91
C ASP A 72 12.11 13.15 1.11
N PHE A 73 12.72 12.15 1.75
CA PHE A 73 12.05 10.89 2.03
C PHE A 73 10.94 11.06 3.07
N ARG A 74 11.20 11.80 4.16
CA ARG A 74 10.18 12.08 5.18
C ARG A 74 9.05 12.92 4.61
N GLU A 75 9.39 13.92 3.81
CA GLU A 75 8.40 14.74 3.12
C GLU A 75 7.57 13.92 2.11
N ALA A 76 8.20 13.01 1.37
CA ALA A 76 7.50 12.12 0.44
C ALA A 76 6.54 11.17 1.16
N ILE A 77 6.92 10.60 2.30
CA ILE A 77 6.02 9.78 3.13
C ILE A 77 4.84 10.62 3.63
N TRP A 78 5.10 11.81 4.17
CA TRP A 78 4.05 12.71 4.65
C TRP A 78 3.06 13.06 3.53
N ARG A 79 3.56 13.55 2.39
CA ARG A 79 2.74 14.00 1.28
C ARG A 79 1.97 12.88 0.59
N ASN A 80 2.60 11.72 0.35
CA ASN A 80 2.03 10.69 -0.51
C ASN A 80 1.27 9.61 0.26
N VAL A 81 1.58 9.41 1.54
CA VAL A 81 0.92 8.40 2.38
C VAL A 81 -0.03 9.09 3.36
N VAL A 82 0.48 9.97 4.23
CA VAL A 82 -0.33 10.53 5.32
C VAL A 82 -1.43 11.45 4.79
N VAL A 83 -1.05 12.49 4.03
CA VAL A 83 -2.02 13.46 3.49
C VAL A 83 -3.04 12.80 2.56
N SER A 84 -2.62 11.79 1.78
CA SER A 84 -3.53 11.04 0.91
C SER A 84 -4.60 10.28 1.70
N LEU A 85 -4.21 9.62 2.79
CA LEU A 85 -5.15 8.92 3.68
C LEU A 85 -6.04 9.90 4.46
N GLU A 86 -5.50 11.03 4.91
CA GLU A 86 -6.29 12.07 5.59
C GLU A 86 -7.38 12.64 4.70
N LYS A 87 -7.05 12.99 3.45
CA LYS A 87 -8.03 13.47 2.46
C LYS A 87 -9.14 12.45 2.22
N GLU A 88 -8.78 11.17 2.11
CA GLU A 88 -9.76 10.09 1.94
C GLU A 88 -10.67 9.92 3.17
N LEU A 89 -10.11 10.09 4.36
CA LEU A 89 -10.90 10.07 5.58
C LEU A 89 -11.86 11.27 5.67
N GLU A 90 -11.44 12.44 5.21
CA GLU A 90 -12.29 13.63 5.13
C GLU A 90 -13.42 13.48 4.12
N THR A 91 -13.16 12.92 2.92
CA THR A 91 -14.21 12.66 1.93
C THR A 91 -15.26 11.69 2.49
N TRP A 92 -14.85 10.66 3.24
CA TRP A 92 -15.81 9.74 3.87
C TRP A 92 -16.60 10.36 5.02
N LYS A 93 -15.99 11.27 5.78
CA LYS A 93 -16.70 12.02 6.83
C LYS A 93 -17.73 12.98 6.25
N ASN A 94 -17.40 13.62 5.13
CA ASN A 94 -18.24 14.64 4.49
C ASN A 94 -19.25 14.07 3.49
N GLY A 95 -19.04 12.84 3.01
CA GLY A 95 -19.92 12.12 2.08
C GLY A 95 -20.99 11.24 2.76
N ARG A 96 -21.02 11.17 4.10
CA ARG A 96 -22.17 10.64 4.86
C ARG A 96 -23.27 11.71 4.95
N THR A 97 -24.03 11.87 3.87
CA THR A 97 -25.39 12.44 3.87
C THR A 97 -26.36 11.39 3.36
#